data_AF-A0A0K1PV04-F1
#
_entry.id   AF-A0A0K1PV04-F1
#
_cell.length_a   1.000
_cell.length_b   1.000
_cell.length_c   1.000
_cell.angle_alpha   90.00
_cell.angle_beta   90.00
_cell.angle_gamma   90.00
#
_symmetry.space_group_name_H-M   'P 1'
#
loop_
_entity.id
_entity.type
_entity.pdbx_description
1 polymer ?
#
loop_
_entity_poly.entity_id
_entity_poly.type
_entity_poly.pdbx_seq_one_letter_code
_entity_poly.pdbx_strand_id
1 'polypeptide(L)'
;MQAFQFSIFSDPRLADLRDPNAPLHNKLVNDAFYTVNAQTKEQRRGRDVFEKNCMTCHNTPNVFNNLTNTEALGNGVRPPNFPTFAPAVPQLRGVKDAGPYFHDNSMATLEDVVDYFNSDEYNRSADGKNFPIHMSRKERSDLLEFLQIL
;
A
#
# COMPACT_ATOMS: atom_id res chain seq x y z
N MET A 1 2.84 -10.55 -22.97
CA MET A 1 2.99 -9.45 -22.00
C MET A 1 1.62 -8.81 -21.84
N GLN A 2 0.87 -9.19 -20.79
CA GLN A 2 -0.31 -8.41 -20.41
C GLN A 2 0.19 -7.26 -19.54
N ALA A 3 -0.17 -6.03 -19.88
CA ALA A 3 0.06 -4.91 -18.98
C ALA A 3 -0.80 -5.14 -17.73
N PHE A 4 -0.23 -4.94 -16.54
CA PHE A 4 -0.97 -4.99 -15.28
C PHE A 4 -1.91 -3.78 -15.16
N GLN A 5 -2.96 -3.76 -15.98
CA GLN A 5 -4.17 -2.98 -15.69
C GLN A 5 -4.90 -3.65 -14.52
N PHE A 6 -4.43 -3.38 -13.30
CA PHE A 6 -5.30 -3.46 -12.13
C PHE A 6 -6.36 -2.36 -12.26
N SER A 7 -7.40 -2.69 -13.02
CA SER A 7 -8.41 -1.75 -13.46
C SER A 7 -9.31 -1.32 -12.30
N ILE A 8 -9.01 -0.12 -11.80
CA ILE A 8 -9.99 0.93 -11.46
C ILE A 8 -11.30 0.44 -10.79
N PHE A 9 -11.30 0.38 -9.45
CA PHE A 9 -12.53 0.42 -8.63
C PHE A 9 -13.56 -0.68 -8.96
N SER A 10 -13.11 -1.92 -9.15
CA SER A 10 -14.00 -3.08 -9.26
C SER A 10 -14.72 -3.43 -7.95
N ASP A 11 -14.21 -2.93 -6.81
CA ASP A 11 -14.87 -2.99 -5.51
C ASP A 11 -16.01 -1.94 -5.43
N PRO A 12 -17.29 -2.36 -5.34
CA PRO A 12 -18.42 -1.43 -5.30
C PRO A 12 -18.38 -0.47 -4.11
N ARG A 13 -17.68 -0.83 -3.02
CA ARG A 13 -17.51 0.02 -1.82
C ARG A 13 -16.70 1.28 -2.10
N LEU A 14 -16.00 1.33 -3.23
CA LEU A 14 -15.16 2.46 -3.65
C LEU A 14 -15.84 3.36 -4.69
N ALA A 15 -17.09 3.08 -5.07
CA ALA A 15 -17.85 3.94 -5.99
C ALA A 15 -18.00 5.37 -5.42
N ASP A 16 -18.33 5.49 -4.14
CA ASP A 16 -18.47 6.74 -3.39
C ASP A 16 -17.19 7.61 -3.34
N LEU A 17 -15.99 7.07 -3.62
CA LEU A 17 -14.81 7.91 -3.78
C LEU A 17 -14.94 8.86 -4.98
N ARG A 18 -15.67 8.46 -6.04
CA ARG A 18 -15.78 9.22 -7.30
C ARG A 18 -16.77 10.37 -7.25
N ASP A 19 -17.66 10.42 -6.25
CA ASP A 19 -18.64 11.50 -6.07
C ASP A 19 -18.45 12.14 -4.69
N PRO A 20 -17.99 13.41 -4.62
CA PRO A 20 -17.84 14.16 -3.37
C PRO A 20 -19.11 14.26 -2.50
N ASN A 21 -20.29 14.06 -3.09
CA ASN A 21 -21.58 14.13 -2.39
C ASN A 21 -22.07 12.77 -1.89
N ALA A 22 -21.37 11.67 -2.22
CA ALA A 22 -21.81 10.33 -1.87
C ALA A 22 -21.66 10.06 -0.35
N PRO A 23 -22.57 9.27 0.28
CA PRO A 23 -22.62 9.14 1.74
C PRO A 23 -21.34 8.63 2.41
N LEU A 24 -20.54 7.82 1.70
CA LEU A 24 -19.28 7.29 2.23
C LEU A 24 -18.06 8.09 1.79
N HIS A 25 -18.17 9.09 0.90
CA HIS A 25 -17.03 9.82 0.34
C HIS A 25 -16.06 10.31 1.43
N ASN A 26 -16.56 11.07 2.39
CA ASN A 26 -15.75 11.61 3.49
C ASN A 26 -15.15 10.53 4.40
N LYS A 27 -15.81 9.37 4.57
CA LYS A 27 -15.22 8.25 5.34
C LYS A 27 -14.10 7.61 4.54
N LEU A 28 -14.35 7.30 3.27
CA LEU A 28 -13.41 6.68 2.36
C LEU A 28 -12.17 7.57 2.13
N VAL A 29 -12.31 8.89 2.11
CA VAL A 29 -11.16 9.82 1.96
C VAL A 29 -10.33 9.93 3.26
N ASN A 30 -10.95 9.88 4.44
CA ASN A 30 -10.24 10.14 5.71
C ASN A 30 -9.82 8.87 6.47
N ASP A 31 -10.43 7.71 6.19
CA ASP A 31 -10.04 6.41 6.73
C ASP A 31 -9.58 5.50 5.57
N ALA A 32 -8.27 5.38 5.44
CA ALA A 32 -7.67 4.60 4.36
C ALA A 32 -7.79 3.07 4.55
N PHE A 33 -8.20 2.62 5.75
CA PHE A 33 -8.45 1.23 6.08
C PHE A 33 -9.95 0.92 6.21
N TYR A 34 -10.85 1.85 5.89
CA TYR A 34 -12.31 1.70 6.04
C TYR A 34 -12.87 0.43 5.40
N THR A 35 -12.26 -0.03 4.30
CA THR A 35 -12.64 -1.24 3.56
C THR A 35 -11.89 -2.52 3.97
N VAL A 36 -10.97 -2.44 4.95
CA VAL A 36 -10.10 -3.55 5.42
C VAL A 36 -10.65 -4.15 6.72
N ASN A 37 -10.92 -5.45 6.72
CA ASN A 37 -11.55 -6.15 7.84
C ASN A 37 -10.52 -6.89 8.71
N ALA A 38 -9.84 -6.16 9.61
CA ALA A 38 -8.84 -6.71 10.52
C ALA A 38 -9.48 -7.41 11.75
N GLN A 39 -9.79 -8.71 11.61
CA GLN A 39 -10.52 -9.50 12.60
C GLN A 39 -9.62 -10.11 13.69
N THR A 40 -8.43 -10.60 13.34
CA THR A 40 -7.51 -11.21 14.31
C THR A 40 -6.73 -10.14 15.10
N LYS A 41 -6.08 -10.53 16.21
CA LYS A 41 -5.21 -9.59 16.94
C LYS A 41 -3.92 -9.33 16.14
N GLU A 42 -3.55 -10.28 15.29
CA GLU A 42 -2.37 -10.33 14.45
C GLU A 42 -2.52 -9.32 13.31
N GLN A 43 -3.65 -9.39 12.58
CA GLN A 43 -4.04 -8.41 11.55
C GLN A 43 -4.09 -6.97 12.09
N ARG A 44 -4.62 -6.75 13.30
CA ARG A 44 -4.65 -5.41 13.90
C ARG A 44 -3.25 -4.89 14.21
N ARG A 45 -2.40 -5.71 14.84
CA ARG A 45 -0.99 -5.34 15.06
C ARG A 45 -0.23 -5.14 13.75
N GLY A 46 -0.55 -5.92 12.73
CA GLY A 46 0.02 -5.78 11.39
C GLY A 46 -0.35 -4.48 10.71
N ARG A 47 -1.60 -4.01 10.89
CA ARG A 47 -2.00 -2.65 10.49
C ARG A 47 -1.17 -1.60 11.23
N ASP A 48 -1.00 -1.72 12.54
CA ASP A 48 -0.19 -0.77 13.32
C ASP A 48 1.29 -0.76 12.84
N VAL A 49 1.83 -1.92 12.42
CA VAL A 49 3.16 -2.04 11.78
C VAL A 49 3.18 -1.41 10.38
N PHE A 50 2.11 -1.57 9.60
CA PHE A 50 1.97 -0.97 8.28
C PHE A 50 1.87 0.56 8.35
N GLU A 51 1.07 1.09 9.28
CA GLU A 51 0.97 2.52 9.59
C GLU A 51 2.33 3.12 9.94
N LYS A 52 3.11 2.42 10.79
CA LYS A 52 4.46 2.83 11.22
C LYS A 52 5.50 2.84 10.08
N ASN A 53 5.53 1.83 9.21
CA ASN A 53 6.66 1.59 8.30
C ASN A 53 6.34 1.79 6.81
N CYS A 54 5.09 1.54 6.39
CA CYS A 54 4.72 1.46 4.97
C CYS A 54 3.95 2.70 4.48
N MET A 55 3.19 3.36 5.36
CA MET A 55 2.34 4.49 4.98
C MET A 55 3.09 5.76 4.53
N THR A 56 4.40 5.87 4.74
CA THR A 56 5.20 6.95 4.14
C THR A 56 5.03 7.03 2.61
N CYS A 57 4.92 5.86 1.96
CA CYS A 57 4.71 5.73 0.52
C CYS A 57 3.28 5.27 0.18
N HIS A 58 2.71 4.40 1.01
CA HIS A 58 1.37 3.84 0.84
C HIS A 58 0.34 4.60 1.71
N ASN A 59 0.00 5.85 1.35
CA ASN A 59 -0.89 6.73 2.16
C ASN A 59 -2.23 7.13 1.52
N THR A 60 -2.45 6.92 0.22
CA THR A 60 -3.72 7.33 -0.42
C THR A 60 -4.91 6.47 0.00
N PRO A 61 -6.13 7.03 0.12
CA PRO A 61 -7.22 6.34 0.80
C PRO A 61 -7.71 5.06 0.09
N ASN A 62 -8.13 4.08 0.90
CA ASN A 62 -8.64 2.75 0.52
C ASN A 62 -7.67 1.82 -0.22
N VAL A 63 -6.56 1.53 0.48
CA VAL A 63 -5.59 0.45 0.20
C VAL A 63 -4.54 0.77 -0.88
N PHE A 64 -4.17 2.06 -0.97
CA PHE A 64 -2.83 2.60 -1.31
C PHE A 64 -2.03 1.91 -2.45
N ASN A 65 -1.78 2.46 -3.64
CA ASN A 65 -2.01 3.77 -4.28
C ASN A 65 -2.38 3.53 -5.77
N ASN A 66 -3.32 4.24 -6.43
CA ASN A 66 -3.53 5.70 -6.47
C ASN A 66 -4.96 6.09 -6.92
N LEU A 67 -5.39 7.33 -6.63
CA LEU A 67 -6.53 8.02 -7.28
C LEU A 67 -6.11 9.04 -8.36
N THR A 68 -4.88 9.58 -8.33
CA THR A 68 -4.39 10.55 -9.34
C THR A 68 -3.89 9.93 -10.65
N ASN A 69 -4.22 8.66 -10.90
CA ASN A 69 -4.38 8.12 -12.27
C ASN A 69 -5.80 8.35 -12.83
N THR A 70 -6.67 8.99 -12.05
CA THR A 70 -7.90 9.64 -12.51
C THR A 70 -7.83 11.10 -12.08
N GLU A 71 -8.00 12.05 -13.01
CA GLU A 71 -7.74 13.48 -12.78
C GLU A 71 -8.75 14.16 -11.83
N ALA A 72 -9.66 13.39 -11.21
CA ALA A 72 -10.92 13.86 -10.65
C ALA A 72 -10.89 14.30 -9.16
N LEU A 73 -9.86 13.96 -8.37
CA LEU A 73 -9.90 14.15 -6.89
C LEU A 73 -8.74 14.95 -6.28
N GLY A 74 -7.94 15.66 -7.10
CA GLY A 74 -7.24 16.88 -6.69
C GLY A 74 -6.14 16.82 -5.61
N ASN A 75 -5.88 15.68 -4.95
CA ASN A 75 -4.90 15.57 -3.86
C ASN A 75 -3.75 14.62 -4.19
N GLY A 76 -2.98 14.99 -5.23
CA GLY A 76 -1.70 14.37 -5.55
C GLY A 76 -0.61 14.80 -4.56
N VAL A 77 -0.72 14.38 -3.29
CA VAL A 77 0.29 14.64 -2.25
C VAL A 77 1.49 13.72 -2.47
N ARG A 78 2.26 14.01 -3.54
CA ARG A 78 3.62 13.51 -3.68
C ARG A 78 4.45 14.14 -2.56
N PRO A 79 5.22 13.38 -1.76
CA PRO A 79 6.06 13.98 -0.73
C PRO A 79 7.04 14.97 -1.40
N PRO A 80 7.33 16.13 -0.77
CA PRO A 80 7.96 17.28 -1.45
C PRO A 80 9.37 17.03 -2.03
N ASN A 81 9.98 15.87 -1.74
CA ASN A 81 11.29 15.45 -2.24
C ASN A 81 11.28 14.21 -3.15
N PHE A 82 10.11 13.63 -3.47
CA PHE A 82 10.05 12.49 -4.40
C PHE A 82 10.31 12.94 -5.85
N PRO A 83 11.17 12.25 -6.62
CA PRO A 83 11.49 12.64 -7.99
C PRO A 83 10.29 12.51 -8.93
N THR A 84 10.20 13.42 -9.92
CA THR A 84 9.08 13.47 -10.90
C THR A 84 9.00 12.23 -11.80
N PHE A 85 10.06 11.42 -11.84
CA PHE A 85 10.17 10.17 -12.59
C PHE A 85 10.35 8.94 -11.68
N ALA A 86 10.03 9.05 -10.38
CA ALA A 86 9.97 7.89 -9.51
C ALA A 86 8.90 6.89 -10.03
N PRO A 87 9.15 5.57 -9.99
CA PRO A 87 8.11 4.57 -10.26
C PRO A 87 6.88 4.83 -9.38
N ALA A 88 5.69 4.70 -9.98
CA ALA A 88 4.46 4.87 -9.23
C ALA A 88 4.34 3.76 -8.17
N VAL A 89 4.23 4.15 -6.89
CA VAL A 89 3.94 3.23 -5.79
C VAL A 89 2.64 2.46 -6.13
N PRO A 90 2.65 1.12 -6.17
CA PRO A 90 1.50 0.34 -6.65
C PRO A 90 0.35 0.30 -5.64
N GLN A 91 -0.82 -0.18 -6.08
CA GLN A 91 -1.92 -0.51 -5.17
C GLN A 91 -1.68 -1.85 -4.47
N LEU A 92 -1.99 -1.91 -3.17
CA LEU A 92 -1.82 -3.12 -2.37
C LEU A 92 -3.12 -3.91 -2.17
N ARG A 93 -4.24 -3.47 -2.77
CA ARG A 93 -5.49 -4.22 -2.74
C ARG A 93 -5.35 -5.53 -3.51
N GLY A 94 -5.60 -6.66 -2.85
CA GLY A 94 -5.38 -8.00 -3.40
C GLY A 94 -3.90 -8.37 -3.51
N VAL A 95 -2.98 -7.70 -2.79
CA VAL A 95 -1.53 -7.89 -2.96
C VAL A 95 -1.10 -9.34 -2.83
N LYS A 96 -1.71 -10.12 -1.92
CA LYS A 96 -1.38 -11.55 -1.73
C LYS A 96 -1.48 -12.42 -2.99
N ASP A 97 -2.35 -12.04 -3.93
CA ASP A 97 -2.64 -12.77 -5.17
C ASP A 97 -1.92 -12.15 -6.39
N ALA A 98 -1.07 -11.13 -6.16
CA ALA A 98 -0.43 -10.32 -7.20
C ALA A 98 1.00 -10.77 -7.58
N GLY A 99 1.48 -11.89 -7.04
CA GLY A 99 2.82 -12.41 -7.32
C GLY A 99 3.01 -12.90 -8.76
N PRO A 100 4.24 -12.90 -9.32
CA PRO A 100 5.48 -12.41 -8.69
C PRO A 100 5.52 -10.87 -8.57
N TYR A 101 6.34 -10.40 -7.63
CA TYR A 101 6.35 -9.02 -7.14
C TYR A 101 7.55 -8.22 -7.67
N PHE A 102 7.44 -6.89 -7.51
CA PHE A 102 8.30 -5.85 -8.12
C PHE A 102 8.20 -5.79 -9.65
N HIS A 103 8.65 -4.68 -10.24
CA HIS A 103 8.48 -4.40 -11.67
C HIS A 103 9.24 -5.36 -12.60
N ASP A 104 10.24 -6.06 -12.07
CA ASP A 104 11.08 -7.05 -12.75
C ASP A 104 10.73 -8.50 -12.38
N ASN A 105 9.68 -8.72 -11.57
CA ASN A 105 9.28 -10.02 -11.02
C ASN A 105 10.35 -10.69 -10.13
N SER A 106 11.26 -9.91 -9.52
CA SER A 106 12.41 -10.44 -8.76
C SER A 106 12.04 -11.14 -7.45
N MET A 107 10.86 -10.87 -6.86
CA MET A 107 10.41 -11.49 -5.61
C MET A 107 9.26 -12.47 -5.88
N ALA A 108 9.39 -13.72 -5.43
CA ALA A 108 8.41 -14.76 -5.71
C ALA A 108 7.20 -14.69 -4.76
N THR A 109 7.42 -14.31 -3.50
CA THR A 109 6.43 -14.32 -2.43
C THR A 109 6.30 -12.98 -1.72
N LEU A 110 5.21 -12.80 -0.98
CA LEU A 110 4.96 -11.61 -0.18
C LEU A 110 5.93 -11.54 1.02
N GLU A 111 6.33 -12.70 1.52
CA GLU A 111 7.39 -12.91 2.49
C GLU A 111 8.72 -12.34 2.01
N ASP A 112 9.13 -12.64 0.76
CA ASP A 112 10.37 -12.12 0.16
C ASP A 112 10.36 -10.59 0.07
N VAL A 113 9.21 -10.00 -0.32
CA VAL A 113 9.01 -8.54 -0.37
C VAL A 113 9.19 -7.91 1.02
N VAL A 114 8.55 -8.48 2.05
CA VAL A 114 8.64 -7.96 3.42
C VAL A 114 10.05 -8.14 3.99
N ASP A 115 10.75 -9.24 3.68
CA ASP A 115 12.14 -9.46 4.08
C ASP A 115 13.10 -8.52 3.38
N TYR A 116 12.90 -8.22 2.09
CA TYR A 116 13.66 -7.20 1.38
C TYR A 116 13.58 -5.84 2.08
N PHE A 117 12.36 -5.35 2.39
CA PHE A 117 12.20 -4.08 3.10
C PHE A 117 12.78 -4.10 4.52
N ASN A 118 12.83 -5.25 5.19
CA ASN A 118 13.43 -5.38 6.51
C ASN A 118 14.97 -5.58 6.48
N SER A 119 15.60 -5.57 5.30
CA SER A 119 17.01 -5.92 5.13
C SER A 119 17.96 -4.72 5.20
N ASP A 120 19.23 -4.99 5.49
CA ASP A 120 20.31 -4.01 5.32
C ASP A 120 20.48 -3.54 3.86
N GLU A 121 20.04 -4.33 2.88
CA GLU A 121 20.12 -3.96 1.46
C GLU A 121 19.18 -2.79 1.15
N TYR A 122 17.90 -2.93 1.52
CA TYR A 122 16.93 -1.84 1.43
C TYR A 122 17.41 -0.63 2.25
N ASN A 123 17.84 -0.83 3.50
CA ASN A 123 18.29 0.27 4.37
C ASN A 123 19.57 0.98 3.86
N ARG A 124 20.34 0.39 2.93
CA ARG A 124 21.47 1.05 2.24
C ARG A 124 21.08 1.72 0.90
N SER A 125 19.86 1.49 0.40
CA SER A 125 19.33 2.11 -0.82
C SER A 125 19.15 3.63 -0.67
N ALA A 126 18.72 4.32 -1.73
CA ALA A 126 18.40 5.75 -1.65
C ALA A 126 17.18 6.02 -0.76
N ASP A 127 16.15 5.17 -0.84
CA ASP A 127 14.91 5.35 -0.07
C ASP A 127 15.10 4.91 1.38
N GLY A 128 15.69 3.74 1.63
CA GLY A 128 15.92 3.23 2.98
C GLY A 128 16.88 4.06 3.83
N LYS A 129 17.73 4.90 3.23
CA LYS A 129 18.51 5.92 3.96
C LYS A 129 17.65 7.07 4.51
N ASN A 130 16.55 7.39 3.85
CA ASN A 130 15.61 8.43 4.28
C ASN A 130 14.47 7.84 5.14
N PHE A 131 14.08 6.59 4.85
CA PHE A 131 12.96 5.88 5.46
C PHE A 131 13.38 4.46 5.86
N PRO A 132 14.29 4.32 6.84
CA PRO A 132 14.77 3.01 7.26
C PRO A 132 13.65 2.18 7.90
N ILE A 133 13.60 0.89 7.55
CA ILE A 133 12.61 -0.06 8.07
C ILE A 133 13.35 -1.10 8.90
N HIS A 134 12.94 -1.21 10.16
CA HIS A 134 13.44 -2.19 11.12
C HIS A 134 12.27 -2.79 11.89
N MET A 135 11.97 -4.06 11.59
CA MET A 135 10.91 -4.85 12.18
C MET A 135 11.50 -6.05 12.90
N SER A 136 11.06 -6.27 14.14
CA SER A 136 11.26 -7.54 14.83
C SER A 136 10.59 -8.69 14.06
N ARG A 137 11.04 -9.93 14.31
CA ARG A 137 10.40 -11.15 13.76
C ARG A 137 8.88 -11.18 14.00
N LYS A 138 8.42 -10.60 15.11
CA LYS A 138 7.00 -10.52 15.44
C LYS A 138 6.27 -9.46 14.62
N GLU A 139 6.83 -8.25 14.49
CA GLU A 139 6.26 -7.20 13.62
C GLU A 139 6.17 -7.66 12.16
N ARG A 140 7.21 -8.36 11.65
CA ARG A 140 7.20 -8.99 10.31
C ARG A 140 6.02 -9.96 10.16
N SER A 141 5.82 -10.85 11.14
CA SER A 141 4.75 -11.86 11.10
C SER A 141 3.36 -11.22 11.19
N ASP A 142 3.18 -10.24 12.07
CA ASP A 142 1.93 -9.49 12.19
C ASP A 142 1.63 -8.70 10.90
N LEU A 143 2.64 -8.07 10.29
CA LEU A 143 2.49 -7.35 9.01
C LEU A 143 2.02 -8.28 7.89
N LEU A 144 2.60 -9.48 7.75
CA LEU A 144 2.16 -10.43 6.73
C LEU A 144 0.69 -10.84 6.92
N GLU A 145 0.26 -11.13 8.14
CA GLU A 145 -1.16 -11.42 8.47
C GLU A 145 -2.10 -10.28 8.06
N PHE A 146 -1.63 -9.03 8.11
CA PHE A 146 -2.37 -7.86 7.63
C PHE A 146 -2.37 -7.71 6.10
N LEU A 147 -1.22 -7.92 5.43
CA LEU A 147 -1.15 -7.85 3.97
C LEU A 147 -2.01 -8.94 3.28
N GLN A 148 -2.27 -10.06 3.95
CA GLN A 148 -3.17 -11.14 3.50
C GLN A 148 -4.67 -10.75 3.46
N ILE A 149 -5.05 -9.58 4.00
CA ILE A 149 -6.44 -9.08 4.02
C ILE A 149 -6.64 -7.72 3.32
N LEU A 150 -5.63 -7.24 2.59
CA LEU A 150 -5.71 -6.06 1.73
C LEU A 150 -6.35 -6.39 0.37
#